data_AF-A0A8T7HJU6-F1
#
_entry.id   AF-A0A8T7HJU6-F1
#
_cell.length_a   1.000
_cell.length_b   1.000
_cell.length_c   1.000
_cell.angle_alpha   90.00
_cell.angle_beta   90.00
_cell.angle_gamma   90.00
#
_symmetry.space_group_name_H-M   'P 1'
#
loop_
_entity.id
_entity.type
_entity.pdbx_description
1 polymer ?
#
loop_
_entity_poly.entity_id
_entity_poly.type
_entity_poly.pdbx_seq_one_letter_code
_entity_poly.pdbx_strand_id
1 'polypeptide(L)' 'MPITDLEKKQLAQKRRLFFKICLKCGGKNPITATRCRKCKKKDLRLKNRSVGVKKG' A
#
# COMPACT_ATOMS: atom_id res chain seq x y z
N MET A 1 9.86 6.74 16.68
CA MET A 1 10.31 5.37 16.99
C MET A 1 11.28 4.91 15.92
N PRO A 2 12.61 4.92 16.16
CA PRO A 2 13.52 4.30 15.22
C PRO A 2 13.39 2.79 15.41
N ILE A 3 12.71 2.11 14.48
CA ILE A 3 12.84 0.66 14.35
C ILE A 3 14.26 0.47 13.83
N THR A 4 15.23 0.19 14.69
CA THR A 4 16.64 0.02 14.31
C THR A 4 16.82 -1.23 13.48
N ASP A 5 16.12 -2.30 13.87
CA ASP A 5 16.10 -3.61 13.23
C ASP A 5 15.61 -3.58 11.77
N LEU A 6 16.42 -4.13 10.87
CA LEU A 6 16.17 -4.14 9.44
C LEU A 6 14.96 -5.00 9.07
N GLU A 7 14.78 -6.15 9.72
CA GLU A 7 13.68 -7.06 9.43
C GLU A 7 12.33 -6.45 9.80
N LYS A 8 12.24 -5.85 11.00
CA LYS A 8 11.04 -5.15 11.46
C LYS A 8 10.72 -3.95 10.56
N LYS A 9 11.73 -3.22 10.06
CA LYS A 9 11.55 -2.16 9.06
C LYS A 9 10.95 -2.69 7.77
N GLN A 10 11.50 -3.76 7.21
CA GLN A 10 11.00 -4.37 5.98
C GLN A 10 9.57 -4.89 6.15
N LEU A 11 9.27 -5.54 7.29
CA LEU A 11 7.92 -6.02 7.61
C LEU A 11 6.91 -4.86 7.70
N ALA A 12 7.29 -3.77 8.36
CA ALA A 12 6.47 -2.56 8.45
C ALA A 12 6.24 -1.93 7.07
N GLN A 13 7.27 -1.84 6.23
CA GLN A 13 7.17 -1.34 4.85
C GLN A 13 6.23 -2.23 4.02
N LYS A 14 6.36 -3.55 4.10
CA LYS A 14 5.49 -4.52 3.42
C LYS A 14 4.02 -4.26 3.77
N ARG A 15 3.70 -4.18 5.07
CA ARG A 15 2.33 -3.93 5.55
C ARG A 15 1.77 -2.56 5.14
N ARG A 16 2.62 -1.54 5.03
CA ARG A 16 2.20 -0.16 4.74
C ARG A 16 2.11 0.19 3.25
N LEU A 17 2.81 -0.54 2.38
CA LEU A 17 2.96 -0.16 0.97
C LEU A 17 2.43 -1.20 -0.01
N PHE A 18 2.31 -2.48 0.37
CA PHE A 18 1.97 -3.55 -0.56
C PHE A 18 0.47 -3.86 -0.58
N PHE A 19 -0.33 -2.87 -0.98
CA PHE A 19 -1.76 -3.02 -1.21
C PHE A 19 -2.23 -2.17 -2.38
N LYS A 20 -3.43 -2.47 -2.88
CA LYS A 20 -4.13 -1.67 -3.89
C LYS A 20 -5.13 -0.72 -3.23
N ILE A 21 -5.28 0.48 -3.79
CA ILE A 21 -6.28 1.48 -3.40
C ILE A 21 -7.31 1.59 -4.51
N CYS A 22 -8.60 1.57 -4.17
CA CYS A 22 -9.64 1.84 -5.15
C CYS A 22 -9.69 3.33 -5.52
N LEU A 23 -9.68 3.65 -6.81
CA LEU A 23 -9.77 5.01 -7.33
C LEU A 23 -11.15 5.65 -7.12
N LYS A 24 -12.19 4.85 -6.91
CA LYS A 24 -13.56 5.33 -6.71
C LYS A 24 -13.90 5.60 -5.25
N CYS A 25 -13.54 4.69 -4.33
CA CYS A 25 -13.94 4.76 -2.92
C CYS A 25 -12.78 4.82 -1.92
N GLY A 26 -11.52 4.83 -2.39
CA GLY A 26 -10.34 4.88 -1.51
C GLY A 26 -10.06 3.62 -0.69
N GLY A 27 -10.86 2.55 -0.83
CA GLY A 27 -10.71 1.32 -0.07
C GLY A 27 -9.37 0.60 -0.29
N LYS A 28 -8.78 0.06 0.78
CA LYS A 28 -7.56 -0.76 0.74
C LYS A 28 -7.88 -2.22 0.42
N ASN A 29 -7.28 -2.76 -0.63
CA ASN A 29 -7.50 -4.10 -1.15
C ASN A 29 -6.18 -4.88 -1.19
N PRO A 30 -6.21 -6.22 -1.03
CA PRO A 30 -5.00 -7.02 -1.13
C PRO A 30 -4.38 -6.88 -2.52
N ILE A 31 -3.08 -7.13 -2.64
CA ILE A 31 -2.36 -6.96 -3.90
C ILE A 31 -2.87 -7.92 -5.00
N THR A 32 -3.37 -9.08 -4.61
CA THR A 32 -4.00 -10.08 -5.47
C THR A 32 -5.46 -9.74 -5.84
N ALA A 33 -6.04 -8.66 -5.31
CA ALA A 33 -7.41 -8.29 -5.62
C ALA A 33 -7.58 -7.91 -7.11
N THR A 34 -8.62 -8.47 -7.71
CA THR A 34 -9.13 -8.13 -9.05
C THR A 34 -10.27 -7.11 -9.00
N ARG A 35 -10.93 -6.95 -7.84
CA ARG A 35 -12.03 -5.99 -7.61
C ARG A 35 -11.98 -5.39 -6.19
N CYS A 36 -12.55 -4.20 -6.03
CA CYS A 36 -12.65 -3.54 -4.73
C CYS A 36 -13.64 -4.28 -3.81
N ARG A 37 -13.24 -4.60 -2.58
CA ARG A 37 -14.09 -5.29 -1.59
C ARG A 37 -15.28 -4.46 -1.11
N LYS A 38 -15.22 -3.12 -1.22
CA LYS A 38 -16.29 -2.21 -0.80
C LYS A 38 -17.29 -1.93 -1.94
N CYS A 39 -16.83 -1.33 -3.03
CA CYS A 39 -17.70 -0.86 -4.12
C CYS A 39 -17.79 -1.82 -5.31
N LYS A 40 -17.08 -2.97 -5.28
CA LYS A 40 -17.05 -4.00 -6.33
C LYS A 40 -16.54 -3.55 -7.72
N LYS A 41 -16.13 -2.28 -7.89
CA LYS A 41 -15.48 -1.77 -9.12
C LYS A 41 -14.07 -2.33 -9.28
N LYS A 42 -13.58 -2.36 -10.53
CA LYS A 42 -12.25 -2.88 -10.90
C LYS A 42 -11.15 -1.82 -10.91
N ASP A 43 -11.50 -0.55 -10.71
CA ASP A 43 -10.56 0.59 -10.72
C ASP A 43 -9.68 0.60 -9.45
N LEU A 44 -8.62 -0.20 -9.48
CA LEU A 44 -7.66 -0.36 -8.39
C LEU A 44 -6.28 0.10 -8.86
N ARG A 45 -5.65 0.99 -8.09
CA ARG A 45 -4.25 1.39 -8.29
C ARG A 45 -3.35 0.79 -7.22
N LEU A 46 -2.07 0.59 -7.51
CA LEU A 46 -1.09 0.26 -6.48
C LEU A 46 -0.84 1.48 -5.58
N LYS A 47 -0.61 1.26 -4.28
CA LYS A 47 -0.10 2.31 -3.40
C LYS A 47 1.33 2.66 -3.85
N ASN A 48 1.65 3.95 -3.86
CA ASN A 48 3.00 4.40 -4.17
C ASN A 48 3.97 3.82 -3.14
N ARG A 49 5.01 3.14 -3.64
CA ARG A 49 6.02 2.44 -2.84
C ARG A 49 7.26 3.28 -2.59
N SER A 50 7.42 4.42 -3.29
CA SER A 50 8.49 5.34 -2.97
C SER A 50 8.24 5.90 -1.57
N VAL A 51 9.05 5.48 -0.61
CA VAL A 51 9.22 6.22 0.65
C VAL A 51 9.82 7.54 0.19
N GLY A 52 9.11 8.65 0.35
CA GLY A 52 9.57 9.94 -0.17
C GLY A 52 10.96 10.26 0.36
N VAL A 53 11.99 9.95 -0.43
CA VAL A 53 13.28 10.61 -0.30
C VAL A 53 12.94 12.03 -0.71
N LYS A 54 12.89 12.95 0.25
CA LYS A 54 12.91 14.37 -0.07
C LYS A 54 14.15 14.52 -0.95
N LYS A 55 13.97 14.76 -2.25
CA LYS A 55 15.07 15.21 -3.10
C LYS A 55 15.55 16.50 -2.43
N GLY A 56 16.77 16.46 -1.93
CA GLY A 56 17.41 17.60 -1.26
C GLY A 56 17.56 18.76 -2.21
#